data_AF-A0A537VB75-F1
#
_entry.id   AF-A0A537VB75-F1
#
_cell.length_a   1.000
_cell.length_b   1.000
_cell.length_c   1.000
_cell.angle_alpha   90.00
_cell.angle_beta   90.00
_cell.angle_gamma   90.00
#
_symmetry.space_group_name_H-M   'P 1'
#
loop_
_entity.id
_entity.type
_entity.pdbx_description
1 polymer ?
#
loop_
_entity_poly.entity_id
_entity_poly.type
_entity_poly.pdbx_seq_one_letter_code
_entity_poly.pdbx_strand_id
1 'polypeptide(L)'
;MFNGANTGFMLLAASLVMLMTPGLAFFYGGLVGRSNTLTIMIQSFASMGITTVLWWLVGYSLCFNGGADGVYGNFHLAFLRHVGIHTLYAPSGIPLVVLIAYQ
;
A
#
# COMPACT_ATOMS: atom_id res chain seq x y z
N MET A 1 -5.78 -23.27 -0.06
CA MET A 1 -6.00 -23.25 -1.53
C MET A 1 -6.20 -21.80 -1.95
N PHE A 2 -5.70 -21.39 -3.10
CA PHE A 2 -5.89 -20.02 -3.61
C PHE A 2 -7.35 -19.81 -4.01
N ASN A 3 -7.95 -18.71 -3.57
CA ASN A 3 -9.25 -18.28 -4.07
C ASN A 3 -9.04 -17.23 -5.17
N GLY A 4 -9.15 -17.65 -6.43
CA GLY A 4 -8.95 -16.78 -7.59
C GLY A 4 -9.95 -15.63 -7.68
N ALA A 5 -11.20 -15.84 -7.26
CA ALA A 5 -12.22 -14.79 -7.27
C ALA A 5 -11.91 -13.69 -6.25
N ASN A 6 -11.58 -14.08 -5.01
CA ASN A 6 -11.18 -13.13 -3.97
C ASN A 6 -9.89 -12.39 -4.35
N THR A 7 -8.92 -13.10 -4.93
CA THR A 7 -7.65 -12.51 -5.37
C THR A 7 -7.87 -11.50 -6.48
N GLY A 8 -8.68 -11.83 -7.49
CA GLY A 8 -9.01 -10.92 -8.59
C GLY A 8 -9.75 -9.67 -8.10
N PHE A 9 -10.72 -9.84 -7.19
CA PHE A 9 -11.42 -8.71 -6.59
C PHE A 9 -10.48 -7.81 -5.78
N MET A 10 -9.59 -8.38 -4.96
CA MET A 10 -8.61 -7.61 -4.18
C MET A 10 -7.63 -6.86 -5.08
N LEU A 11 -7.18 -7.43 -6.20
CA LEU A 11 -6.33 -6.75 -7.17
C LEU A 11 -7.04 -5.56 -7.83
N LEU A 12 -8.32 -5.72 -8.18
CA LEU A 12 -9.15 -4.64 -8.72
C LEU A 12 -9.40 -3.54 -7.67
N ALA A 13 -9.65 -3.93 -6.42
CA ALA A 13 -9.79 -2.97 -5.33
C ALA A 13 -8.48 -2.19 -5.08
N ALA A 14 -7.33 -2.87 -5.08
CA ALA A 14 -6.02 -2.25 -4.91
C ALA A 14 -5.70 -1.24 -6.03
N SER A 15 -6.03 -1.57 -7.29
CA SER A 15 -5.81 -0.64 -8.42
C SER A 15 -6.69 0.60 -8.34
N LEU A 16 -7.95 0.46 -7.90
CA LEU A 16 -8.85 1.59 -7.66
C LEU A 16 -8.35 2.51 -6.55
N VAL A 17 -7.82 1.94 -5.46
CA VAL A 17 -7.24 2.72 -4.35
C VAL A 17 -5.98 3.46 -4.81
N MET A 18 -5.09 2.79 -5.57
CA MET A 18 -3.90 3.43 -6.13
C MET A 18 -4.23 4.62 -7.04
N LEU A 19 -5.37 4.58 -7.73
CA LEU A 19 -5.83 5.68 -8.58
C LEU A 19 -6.29 6.91 -7.77
N MET A 20 -6.67 6.75 -6.51
CA MET A 20 -7.10 7.88 -5.65
C MET A 20 -5.96 8.85 -5.35
N THR A 21 -4.73 8.36 -5.12
CA THR A 21 -3.58 9.20 -4.78
C THR A 21 -3.19 10.21 -5.89
N PRO A 22 -3.10 9.83 -7.18
CA PRO A 22 -2.95 10.82 -8.26
C PRO A 22 -4.24 11.62 -8.49
N GLY A 23 -5.43 11.05 -8.26
CA GLY A 23 -6.69 11.78 -8.32
C GLY A 23 -6.72 12.98 -7.37
N LEU A 24 -6.24 12.79 -6.14
CA LEU A 24 -6.07 13.86 -5.16
C LEU A 24 -5.01 14.88 -5.59
N ALA A 25 -3.91 14.44 -6.20
CA ALA A 25 -2.89 15.35 -6.74
C ALA A 25 -3.49 16.32 -7.76
N PHE A 26 -4.28 15.82 -8.71
CA PHE A 26 -4.98 16.68 -9.68
C PHE A 26 -6.03 17.57 -9.02
N PHE A 27 -6.78 17.05 -8.05
CA PHE A 27 -7.79 17.82 -7.32
C PHE A 27 -7.16 18.99 -6.54
N TYR A 28 -6.12 18.74 -5.74
CA TYR A 28 -5.43 19.77 -4.97
C TYR A 28 -4.58 20.70 -5.86
N GLY A 29 -3.97 20.18 -6.92
CA GLY A 29 -3.25 20.99 -7.91
C GLY A 29 -4.16 21.97 -8.64
N GLY A 30 -5.41 21.59 -8.90
CA GLY A 30 -6.42 22.43 -9.56
C GLY A 30 -7.06 23.50 -8.67
N LEU A 31 -7.10 23.29 -7.35
CA LEU A 31 -7.60 24.27 -6.36
C LEU A 31 -6.57 25.34 -5.98
N VAL A 32 -5.29 25.08 -6.28
CA VAL A 32 -4.17 25.97 -5.96
C VAL A 32 -3.92 26.96 -7.09
N GLY A 33 -3.39 28.15 -6.75
CA GLY A 33 -3.02 29.17 -7.71
C GLY A 33 -2.06 28.64 -8.78
N ARG A 34 -2.20 29.14 -10.00
CA ARG A 34 -1.52 28.66 -11.22
C ARG A 34 0.01 28.59 -11.10
N SER A 35 0.62 29.41 -10.24
CA SER A 35 2.05 29.41 -9.93
C SER A 35 2.51 28.20 -9.12
N ASN A 36 1.61 27.58 -8.34
CA ASN A 36 1.92 26.54 -7.37
C ASN A 36 1.36 25.17 -7.75
N THR A 37 0.52 25.08 -8.79
CA THR A 37 -0.03 23.82 -9.29
C THR A 37 1.05 22.79 -9.59
N LEU A 38 2.12 23.18 -10.29
CA LEU A 38 3.21 22.26 -10.65
C LEU A 38 3.96 21.74 -9.41
N THR A 39 4.18 22.58 -8.41
CA THR A 39 4.84 22.19 -7.14
C THR A 39 4.01 21.16 -6.38
N ILE A 40 2.70 21.38 -6.26
CA ILE A 40 1.79 20.43 -5.58
C ILE A 40 1.78 19.09 -6.30
N MET A 41 1.70 19.10 -7.63
CA MET A 41 1.74 17.87 -8.44
C MET A 41 3.01 17.06 -8.20
N ILE A 42 4.20 17.70 -8.28
CA ILE A 42 5.48 17.02 -8.06
C ILE A 42 5.58 16.49 -6.63
N GLN A 43 5.17 17.27 -5.63
CA GLN A 43 5.21 16.85 -4.23
C GLN A 43 4.31 15.63 -3.97
N SER A 44 3.13 15.56 -4.58
CA SER A 44 2.23 14.40 -4.48
C SER A 44 2.79 13.15 -5.16
N PHE A 45 3.44 13.28 -6.32
CA PHE A 45 4.10 12.12 -6.96
C PHE A 45 5.33 11.65 -6.18
N ALA A 46 6.13 12.58 -5.66
CA ALA A 46 7.28 12.25 -4.82
C ALA A 46 6.86 11.55 -3.53
N SER A 47 5.82 12.04 -2.86
CA SER A 47 5.30 11.42 -1.64
C SER A 47 4.79 10.01 -1.92
N MET A 48 4.04 9.80 -3.02
CA MET A 48 3.56 8.48 -3.44
C MET A 48 4.71 7.48 -3.63
N GLY A 49 5.81 7.89 -4.28
CA GLY A 49 6.97 7.02 -4.46
C GLY A 49 7.65 6.65 -3.13
N ILE A 50 7.86 7.65 -2.25
CA ILE A 50 8.52 7.43 -0.96
C ILE A 50 7.66 6.55 -0.05
N THR A 51 6.35 6.81 0.06
CA THR A 51 5.45 6.01 0.91
C THR A 51 5.36 4.58 0.41
N THR A 52 5.28 4.36 -0.91
CA THR A 52 5.28 3.01 -1.50
C THR A 52 6.54 2.24 -1.12
N VAL A 53 7.73 2.85 -1.28
CA VAL A 53 9.00 2.19 -0.92
C VAL A 53 9.05 1.87 0.57
N LEU A 54 8.72 2.84 1.44
CA LEU A 54 8.70 2.63 2.89
C LEU A 54 7.73 1.51 3.32
N TRP A 55 6.57 1.43 2.65
CA TRP A 55 5.54 0.44 2.93
C TRP A 55 6.03 -0.99 2.71
N TRP A 56 6.63 -1.25 1.53
CA TRP A 56 7.16 -2.56 1.16
C TRP A 56 8.39 -2.95 1.97
N LEU A 57 9.20 -1.98 2.42
CA LEU A 57 10.41 -2.25 3.19
C LEU A 57 10.11 -2.55 4.67
N VAL A 58 9.30 -1.74 5.34
CA VAL A 58 9.09 -1.87 6.79
C VAL A 58 7.66 -1.60 7.23
N GLY A 59 6.91 -0.77 6.49
CA GLY A 59 5.58 -0.31 6.90
C GLY A 59 4.60 -1.44 7.15
N TYR A 60 4.50 -2.40 6.23
CA TYR A 60 3.59 -3.53 6.41
C TYR A 60 3.88 -4.34 7.69
N SER A 61 5.16 -4.63 7.95
CA SER A 61 5.58 -5.38 9.13
C SER A 61 5.26 -4.64 10.43
N LEU A 62 5.45 -3.32 10.43
CA LEU A 62 5.16 -2.46 11.58
C LEU A 62 3.66 -2.28 11.85
N CYS A 63 2.80 -2.44 10.84
CA CYS A 63 1.35 -2.30 11.03
C CYS A 63 0.67 -3.64 11.31
N PHE A 64 1.07 -4.72 10.63
CA PHE A 64 0.29 -5.96 10.58
C PHE A 64 0.91 -7.15 11.32
N ASN A 65 2.13 -7.04 11.84
CA ASN A 65 2.81 -8.18 12.46
C ASN A 65 2.92 -8.15 14.00
N GLY A 66 1.89 -7.66 14.70
CA GLY A 66 1.69 -7.83 16.16
C GLY A 66 2.94 -7.67 17.04
N GLY A 67 3.14 -6.48 17.60
CA GLY A 67 4.25 -6.15 18.50
C GLY A 67 3.78 -5.50 19.80
N ALA A 68 4.66 -4.69 20.43
CA ALA A 68 4.54 -4.09 21.77
C ALA A 68 3.12 -3.68 22.16
N ASP A 69 2.39 -4.61 22.79
CA ASP A 69 1.03 -4.43 23.31
C ASP A 69 0.01 -3.83 22.32
N GLY A 70 0.21 -4.03 21.02
CA GLY A 70 -0.69 -3.55 19.96
C GLY A 70 -0.50 -2.10 19.53
N VAL A 71 0.52 -1.39 20.02
CA VAL A 71 0.81 0.00 19.63
C VAL A 71 1.62 0.09 18.33
N TYR A 72 2.59 -0.81 18.16
CA TYR A 72 3.36 -0.98 16.93
C TYR A 72 3.71 -2.45 16.74
N GLY A 73 3.89 -2.84 15.49
CA GLY A 73 4.32 -4.17 15.07
C GLY A 73 5.82 -4.39 15.34
N ASN A 74 6.45 -5.18 14.50
CA ASN A 74 7.86 -5.55 14.61
C ASN A 74 8.50 -5.58 13.21
N PHE A 75 9.78 -5.91 13.12
CA PHE A 75 10.53 -5.97 11.85
C PHE A 75 10.67 -7.37 11.27
N HIS A 76 9.85 -8.33 11.70
CA HIS A 76 10.01 -9.73 11.29
C HIS A 76 9.61 -9.95 9.82
N LEU A 77 8.67 -9.17 9.27
CA LEU A 77 8.33 -9.16 7.84
C LEU A 77 9.03 -8.04 7.07
N ALA A 78 10.03 -7.37 7.67
CA ALA A 78 10.77 -6.31 6.99
C ALA A 78 11.47 -6.85 5.74
N PHE A 79 11.52 -6.04 4.69
CA PHE A 79 12.04 -6.39 3.36
C PHE A 79 11.36 -7.61 2.74
N LEU A 80 10.07 -7.83 3.05
CA LEU A 80 9.32 -9.03 2.66
C LEU A 80 9.96 -10.34 3.13
N ARG A 81 10.79 -10.30 4.17
CA ARG A 81 11.37 -11.52 4.74
C ARG A 81 10.23 -12.40 5.25
N HIS A 82 10.31 -13.69 4.93
CA HIS A 82 9.27 -14.68 5.22
C HIS A 82 7.94 -14.53 4.44
N VAL A 83 7.88 -13.63 3.45
CA VAL A 83 6.74 -13.52 2.50
C VAL A 83 7.12 -14.17 1.17
N GLY A 84 6.71 -15.42 0.99
CA GLY A 84 6.82 -16.11 -0.30
C GLY A 84 5.58 -15.90 -1.18
N ILE A 85 5.69 -16.17 -2.47
CA ILE A 85 4.56 -16.06 -3.43
C ILE A 85 3.38 -16.97 -3.04
N HIS A 86 3.68 -18.07 -2.34
CA HIS A 86 2.68 -19.03 -1.85
C HIS A 86 2.21 -18.77 -0.42
N THR A 87 2.66 -17.70 0.23
CA THR A 87 2.16 -17.34 1.56
C THR A 87 0.74 -16.81 1.46
N LEU A 88 -0.18 -17.45 2.19
CA LEU A 88 -1.60 -17.15 2.14
C LEU A 88 -2.02 -16.43 3.41
N TYR A 89 -2.90 -15.44 3.25
CA TYR A 89 -3.67 -14.92 4.37
C TYR A 89 -4.77 -15.93 4.72
N ALA A 90 -4.61 -16.60 5.87
CA ALA A 90 -5.38 -17.77 6.28
C ALA A 90 -6.92 -17.59 6.26
N PRO A 91 -7.50 -16.43 6.60
CA PRO A 91 -8.95 -16.23 6.57
C PRO A 91 -9.58 -16.20 5.17
N SER A 92 -8.83 -15.81 4.14
CA SER A 92 -9.41 -15.40 2.85
C SER A 92 -8.85 -16.16 1.65
N GLY A 93 -7.79 -16.95 1.85
CA GLY A 93 -7.15 -17.74 0.79
C GLY A 93 -6.50 -16.88 -0.31
N ILE A 94 -6.23 -15.61 -0.01
CA ILE A 94 -5.56 -14.67 -0.91
C ILE A 94 -4.04 -14.67 -0.65
N PRO A 95 -3.20 -14.44 -1.67
CA PRO A 95 -1.77 -14.26 -1.47
C PRO A 95 -1.50 -13.06 -0.57
N LEU A 96 -0.59 -13.21 0.38
CA LEU A 96 -0.24 -12.15 1.34
C LEU A 96 0.31 -10.90 0.62
N VAL A 97 1.02 -11.10 -0.49
CA VAL A 97 1.51 -10.01 -1.37
C VAL A 97 0.38 -9.13 -1.91
N VAL A 98 -0.79 -9.70 -2.22
CA VAL A 98 -1.95 -8.94 -2.70
C VAL A 98 -2.56 -8.11 -1.57
N LEU A 99 -2.55 -8.65 -0.34
CA LEU A 99 -2.97 -7.89 0.84
C LEU A 99 -2.00 -6.74 1.15
N ILE A 100 -0.68 -6.96 1.04
CA ILE A 100 0.33 -5.91 1.21
C ILE A 100 0.11 -4.78 0.21
N ALA A 101 -0.21 -5.11 -1.06
CA ALA A 101 -0.41 -4.11 -2.10
C ALA A 101 -1.73 -3.32 -1.94
N TYR A 102 -2.74 -3.91 -1.28
CA TYR A 102 -4.03 -3.27 -1.06
C TYR A 102 -4.02 -2.27 0.10
N GLN A 103 -3.31 -2.61 1.18
CA GLN A 103 -3.13 -1.77 2.37
C GLN A 103 -2.10 -0.67 2.10
#